data_AF-A0A950FSZ6-F1
#
_entry.id   AF-A0A950FSZ6-F1
#
_cell.length_a   1.000
_cell.length_b   1.000
_cell.length_c   1.000
_cell.angle_alpha   90.00
_cell.angle_beta   90.00
_cell.angle_gamma   90.00
#
_symmetry.space_group_name_H-M   'P 1'
#
loop_
_entity.id
_entity.type
_entity.pdbx_description
1 polymer ?
#
loop_
_entity_poly.entity_id
_entity_poly.type
_entity_poly.pdbx_seq_one_letter_code
_entity_poly.pdbx_strand_id
1 'polypeptide(L)'
;MAIKVFVRQPLTQTTEREARVVQAALDGIGGLVGDRRYALDLLTGTKAHDNASFREAFTSDSGSAFAPRRFRETRLKLLASADVMLVVRTGLSESGAFEVAYNIYGGRRIPMLFAVWDQAEIKTTLLRDLDDLAQVRYVRFSDPAEVAAAFAQFVDDVVVPDMLARGRSIVAEEELRAATTFREARRAARELGFPVAVRPWSAQPNDALVVNDLAELVRYAERSHVAISREQPLLVERAAALQARTRRPRVETGTFEPAAPARTFYELEAKSA
;
A
#
# COMPACT_ATOMS: atom_id res chain seq x y z
N MET A 1 -2.25 -11.13 10.13
CA MET A 1 -2.01 -9.87 10.85
C MET A 1 -2.28 -8.77 9.85
N ALA A 2 -3.00 -7.72 10.25
CA ALA A 2 -3.25 -6.58 9.38
C ALA A 2 -1.98 -5.73 9.22
N ILE A 3 -1.77 -5.17 8.02
CA ILE A 3 -0.75 -4.17 7.75
C ILE A 3 -1.22 -2.85 8.35
N LYS A 4 -0.44 -2.31 9.28
CA LYS A 4 -0.77 -1.07 9.97
C LYS A 4 -0.33 0.14 9.15
N VAL A 5 -1.29 0.89 8.63
CA VAL A 5 -1.06 2.04 7.76
C VAL A 5 -1.18 3.32 8.58
N PHE A 6 -0.10 4.09 8.66
CA PHE A 6 -0.15 5.44 9.17
C PHE A 6 -0.41 6.41 8.02
N VAL A 7 -1.59 7.03 7.99
CA VAL A 7 -1.91 8.03 6.97
C VAL A 7 -1.53 9.43 7.45
N ARG A 8 -0.83 10.14 6.57
CA ARG A 8 -0.47 11.53 6.73
C ARG A 8 -1.20 12.37 5.69
N GLN A 9 -2.07 13.25 6.19
CA GLN A 9 -2.75 14.32 5.46
C GLN A 9 -2.36 15.70 6.02
N PRO A 10 -2.31 16.77 5.23
CA PRO A 10 -1.82 18.10 5.66
C PRO A 10 -2.87 18.92 6.46
N LEU A 11 -3.41 18.35 7.55
CA LEU A 11 -4.52 18.88 8.39
C LEU A 11 -4.65 20.40 8.49
N THR A 12 -3.58 21.10 8.88
CA THR A 12 -3.59 22.55 9.15
C THR A 12 -3.59 23.42 7.89
N GLN A 13 -3.33 22.82 6.72
CA GLN A 13 -3.16 23.48 5.42
C GLN A 13 -4.17 22.92 4.40
N THR A 14 -5.18 22.20 4.88
CA THR A 14 -6.25 21.56 4.11
C THR A 14 -7.52 22.41 4.26
N THR A 15 -8.06 22.90 3.15
CA THR A 15 -9.44 23.40 3.03
C THR A 15 -10.39 22.24 2.74
N GLU A 16 -11.69 22.51 2.70
CA GLU A 16 -12.69 21.51 2.35
C GLU A 16 -12.40 20.82 1.00
N ARG A 17 -11.87 21.57 0.01
CA ARG A 17 -11.52 21.02 -1.30
C ARG A 17 -10.42 19.97 -1.18
N GLU A 18 -9.31 20.28 -0.51
CA GLU A 18 -8.24 19.32 -0.32
C GLU A 18 -8.70 18.14 0.56
N ALA A 19 -9.56 18.37 1.55
CA ALA A 19 -10.09 17.30 2.40
C ALA A 19 -10.90 16.29 1.59
N ARG A 20 -11.69 16.74 0.60
CA ARG A 20 -12.42 15.84 -0.32
C ARG A 20 -11.47 14.99 -1.17
N VAL A 21 -10.37 15.56 -1.65
CA VAL A 21 -9.34 14.82 -2.40
C VAL A 21 -8.70 13.75 -1.53
N VAL A 22 -8.33 14.11 -0.29
CA VAL A 22 -7.79 13.15 0.68
C VAL A 22 -8.81 12.07 1.01
N GLN A 23 -10.09 12.42 1.21
CA GLN A 23 -11.15 11.46 1.50
C GLN A 23 -11.32 10.47 0.34
N ALA A 24 -11.36 10.95 -0.90
CA ALA A 24 -11.48 10.08 -2.06
C ALA A 24 -10.31 9.09 -2.19
N ALA A 25 -9.08 9.54 -1.88
CA ALA A 25 -7.92 8.65 -1.83
C ALA A 25 -8.04 7.61 -0.71
N LEU A 26 -8.48 8.03 0.49
CA LEU A 26 -8.74 7.16 1.62
C LEU A 26 -9.84 6.13 1.34
N ASP A 27 -10.92 6.53 0.67
CA ASP A 27 -12.03 5.65 0.29
C ASP A 27 -11.56 4.58 -0.70
N GLY A 28 -10.73 4.96 -1.68
CA GLY A 28 -10.10 4.02 -2.60
C GLY A 28 -9.24 2.98 -1.87
N ILE A 29 -8.46 3.41 -0.88
CA ILE A 29 -7.67 2.49 -0.03
C ILE A 29 -8.57 1.66 0.89
N GLY A 30 -9.65 2.26 1.41
CA GLY A 30 -10.69 1.57 2.16
C GLY A 30 -11.32 0.42 1.34
N GLY A 31 -11.47 0.61 0.03
CA GLY A 31 -11.87 -0.45 -0.90
C GLY A 31 -10.91 -1.65 -0.93
N LEU A 32 -9.60 -1.43 -0.71
CA LEU A 32 -8.61 -2.50 -0.59
C LEU A 32 -8.71 -3.27 0.74
N VAL A 33 -9.33 -2.70 1.77
CA VAL A 33 -9.58 -3.41 3.05
C VAL A 33 -10.49 -4.62 2.84
N GLY A 34 -11.33 -4.61 1.78
CA GLY A 34 -12.13 -5.75 1.35
C GLY A 34 -11.45 -6.68 0.35
N ASP A 35 -10.28 -6.31 -0.18
CA ASP A 35 -9.46 -7.15 -1.04
C ASP A 35 -8.74 -8.19 -0.18
N ARG A 36 -9.13 -9.45 -0.30
CA ARG A 36 -8.69 -10.58 0.55
C ARG A 36 -7.17 -10.81 0.60
N ARG A 37 -6.40 -10.10 -0.22
CA ARG A 37 -4.94 -10.18 -0.27
C ARG A 37 -4.28 -9.72 1.04
N TYR A 38 -4.74 -8.63 1.64
CA TYR A 38 -4.18 -8.10 2.89
C TYR A 38 -5.26 -7.44 3.75
N ALA A 39 -5.27 -7.75 5.04
CA ALA A 39 -6.00 -6.92 6.00
C ALA A 39 -5.24 -5.61 6.20
N LEU A 40 -5.90 -4.46 6.05
CA LEU A 40 -5.33 -3.14 6.32
C LEU A 40 -5.94 -2.53 7.59
N ASP A 41 -5.10 -1.94 8.43
CA ASP A 41 -5.49 -1.23 9.65
C ASP A 41 -5.05 0.24 9.54
N LEU A 42 -6.01 1.13 9.23
CA LEU A 42 -5.75 2.57 9.09
C LEU A 42 -5.67 3.24 10.48
N LEU A 43 -4.45 3.30 11.02
CA LEU A 43 -4.17 3.75 12.40
C LEU A 43 -4.61 5.19 12.71
N THR A 44 -4.78 6.00 11.67
CA THR A 44 -5.07 7.43 11.79
C THR A 44 -6.51 7.77 11.42
N GLY A 45 -7.38 6.75 11.39
CA GLY A 45 -8.78 6.85 10.99
C GLY A 45 -8.98 6.78 9.47
N THR A 46 -10.24 6.62 9.08
CA THR A 46 -10.70 6.52 7.68
C THR A 46 -11.26 7.84 7.14
N LYS A 47 -11.33 8.88 7.99
CA LYS A 47 -11.91 10.17 7.66
C LYS A 47 -10.81 11.22 7.41
N ALA A 48 -10.94 11.95 6.31
CA ALA A 48 -10.16 13.14 6.05
C ALA A 48 -10.63 14.28 6.95
N HIS A 49 -9.68 15.06 7.46
CA HIS A 49 -9.96 16.19 8.31
C HIS A 49 -9.27 17.43 7.76
N ASP A 50 -9.93 18.57 7.93
CA ASP A 50 -9.42 19.89 7.60
C ASP A 50 -9.00 20.65 8.88
N ASN A 51 -8.55 21.88 8.70
CA ASN A 51 -8.09 22.73 9.80
C ASN A 51 -9.19 23.04 10.83
N ALA A 52 -10.46 23.00 10.43
CA ALA A 52 -11.59 23.28 11.31
C ALA A 52 -11.98 22.04 12.15
N SER A 53 -11.90 20.84 11.57
CA SER A 53 -12.46 19.62 12.16
C SER A 53 -11.46 18.74 12.91
N PHE A 54 -10.15 18.83 12.64
CA PHE A 54 -9.20 17.85 13.18
C PHE A 54 -9.03 17.90 14.71
N ARG A 55 -9.22 19.07 15.34
CA ARG A 55 -9.08 19.23 16.80
C ARG A 55 -10.23 18.58 17.55
N GLU A 56 -11.44 18.73 17.01
CA GLU A 56 -12.64 18.08 17.53
C GLU A 56 -12.55 16.56 17.36
N ALA A 57 -12.16 16.12 16.15
CA ALA A 57 -11.92 14.71 15.87
C ALA A 57 -10.89 14.10 16.83
N PHE A 58 -9.74 14.76 17.01
CA PHE A 58 -8.74 14.31 17.98
C PHE A 58 -9.30 14.20 19.40
N THR A 59 -10.12 15.17 19.82
CA THR A 59 -10.70 15.18 21.17
C THR A 59 -11.70 14.04 21.34
N SER A 60 -12.52 13.78 20.33
CA SER A 60 -13.45 12.64 20.27
C SER A 60 -12.70 11.31 20.35
N ASP A 61 -11.67 11.12 19.51
CA ASP A 61 -10.97 9.84 19.37
C ASP A 61 -10.06 9.53 20.57
N SER A 62 -9.42 10.54 21.14
CA SER A 62 -8.49 10.38 22.26
C SER A 62 -9.15 10.49 23.64
N GLY A 63 -10.40 10.96 23.71
CA GLY A 63 -11.08 11.30 24.95
C GLY A 63 -10.44 12.46 25.73
N SER A 64 -9.52 13.22 25.12
CA SER A 64 -8.72 14.26 25.76
C SER A 64 -8.73 15.55 24.95
N ALA A 65 -8.83 16.69 25.61
CA ALA A 65 -8.74 17.99 24.95
C ALA A 65 -7.44 18.14 24.16
N PHE A 66 -7.56 18.67 22.94
CA PHE A 66 -6.43 18.95 22.06
C PHE A 66 -5.38 19.82 22.74
N ALA A 67 -4.13 19.37 22.68
CA ALA A 67 -2.95 20.16 23.02
C ALA A 67 -1.80 19.73 22.10
N PRO A 68 -0.95 20.64 21.58
CA PRO A 68 0.10 20.30 20.61
C PRO A 68 1.02 19.16 21.06
N ARG A 69 1.39 19.15 22.35
CA ARG A 69 2.21 18.07 22.94
C ARG A 69 1.52 16.72 22.86
N ARG A 70 0.25 16.64 23.31
CA ARG A 70 -0.53 15.38 23.30
C ARG A 70 -0.78 14.90 21.89
N PHE A 71 -1.15 15.82 20.98
CA PHE A 71 -1.34 15.49 19.57
C PHE A 71 -0.08 14.88 18.97
N ARG A 72 1.08 15.50 19.20
CA ARG A 72 2.38 14.97 18.77
C ARG A 72 2.68 13.61 19.39
N GLU A 73 2.53 13.44 20.71
CA GLU A 73 2.77 12.17 21.39
C GLU A 73 1.89 11.05 20.83
N THR A 74 0.59 11.32 20.61
CA THR A 74 -0.34 10.36 19.99
C THR A 74 0.09 10.00 18.58
N ARG A 75 0.39 11.00 17.72
CA ARG A 75 0.82 10.76 16.33
C ARG A 75 2.10 9.94 16.26
N LEU A 76 3.11 10.26 17.08
CA LEU A 76 4.37 9.53 17.11
C LEU A 76 4.19 8.10 17.64
N LYS A 77 3.31 7.88 18.62
CA LYS A 77 2.96 6.52 19.09
C LYS A 77 2.31 5.68 17.99
N LEU A 78 1.37 6.25 17.24
CA LEU A 78 0.75 5.58 16.09
C LEU A 78 1.80 5.24 15.01
N LEU A 79 2.65 6.21 14.64
CA LEU A 79 3.73 6.01 13.67
C LEU A 79 4.72 4.92 14.12
N ALA A 80 5.08 4.88 15.41
CA ALA A 80 5.95 3.84 15.97
C ALA A 80 5.34 2.43 15.85
N SER A 81 4.02 2.32 15.83
CA SER A 81 3.32 1.04 15.66
C SER A 81 3.06 0.64 14.20
N ALA A 82 3.25 1.56 13.26
CA ALA A 82 2.92 1.37 11.86
C ALA A 82 3.88 0.40 11.15
N ASP A 83 3.41 -0.10 10.00
CA ASP A 83 4.14 -0.92 9.04
C ASP A 83 4.50 -0.12 7.79
N VAL A 84 3.65 0.84 7.43
CA VAL A 84 3.86 1.72 6.29
C VAL A 84 3.31 3.10 6.61
N MET A 85 3.95 4.13 6.07
CA MET A 85 3.46 5.50 6.10
C MET A 85 2.99 5.92 4.71
N LEU A 86 1.71 6.28 4.60
CA LEU A 86 1.12 6.84 3.40
C LEU A 86 1.00 8.35 3.56
N VAL A 87 1.68 9.12 2.71
CA VAL A 87 1.61 10.58 2.67
C VAL A 87 0.71 11.00 1.51
N VAL A 88 -0.54 11.35 1.82
CA VAL A 88 -1.45 11.97 0.84
C VAL A 88 -1.22 13.48 0.88
N ARG A 89 -0.52 13.98 -0.13
CA ARG A 89 -0.06 15.37 -0.20
C ARG A 89 -0.96 16.16 -1.14
N THR A 90 -1.79 17.00 -0.55
CA THR A 90 -2.58 18.05 -1.22
C THR A 90 -2.08 19.47 -0.94
N GLY A 91 -1.04 19.60 -0.11
CA GLY A 91 -0.40 20.87 0.23
C GLY A 91 0.90 20.65 1.01
N LEU A 92 1.66 21.72 1.26
CA LEU A 92 2.81 21.69 2.17
C LEU A 92 2.30 21.73 3.61
N SER A 93 2.86 20.91 4.50
CA SER A 93 2.59 20.99 5.93
C SER A 93 3.89 20.79 6.71
N GLU A 94 4.24 21.74 7.58
CA GLU A 94 5.43 21.70 8.44
C GLU A 94 5.41 20.47 9.34
N SER A 95 4.24 20.16 9.90
CA SER A 95 4.06 18.93 10.69
C SER A 95 4.18 17.67 9.83
N GLY A 96 3.95 17.75 8.51
CA GLY A 96 4.22 16.65 7.58
C GLY A 96 5.71 16.41 7.40
N ALA A 97 6.49 17.47 7.20
CA ALA A 97 7.95 17.38 7.14
C ALA A 97 8.53 16.84 8.45
N PHE A 98 7.99 17.25 9.60
CA PHE A 98 8.38 16.74 10.91
C PHE A 98 8.17 15.22 11.04
N GLU A 99 7.00 14.70 10.68
CA GLU A 99 6.71 13.27 10.79
C GLU A 99 7.55 12.43 9.81
N VAL A 100 7.82 12.94 8.60
CA VAL A 100 8.73 12.29 7.64
C VAL A 100 10.15 12.22 8.20
N ALA A 101 10.69 13.35 8.65
CA ALA A 101 12.03 13.40 9.24
C ALA A 101 12.12 12.51 10.50
N TYR A 102 11.07 12.50 11.33
CA TYR A 102 11.00 11.61 12.48
C TYR A 102 11.02 10.14 12.05
N ASN A 103 10.25 9.72 11.03
CA ASN A 103 10.29 8.34 10.56
C ASN A 103 11.70 7.92 10.10
N ILE A 104 12.40 8.80 9.36
CA ILE A 104 13.74 8.53 8.82
C ILE A 104 14.79 8.43 9.93
N TYR A 105 14.82 9.40 10.86
CA TYR A 105 15.94 9.57 11.79
C TYR A 105 15.65 9.21 13.25
N GLY A 106 14.40 9.36 13.69
CA GLY A 106 13.99 9.15 15.10
C GLY A 106 13.06 7.96 15.32
N GLY A 107 12.54 7.36 14.25
CA GLY A 107 11.52 6.32 14.26
C GLY A 107 12.04 4.98 13.79
N ARG A 108 11.14 4.16 13.25
CA ARG A 108 11.44 2.80 12.78
C ARG A 108 11.87 2.73 11.31
N ARG A 109 11.98 3.87 10.62
CA ARG A 109 12.32 3.96 9.20
C ARG A 109 11.46 3.01 8.37
N ILE A 110 10.14 3.09 8.57
CA ILE A 110 9.18 2.26 7.81
C ILE A 110 9.05 2.78 6.37
N PRO A 111 8.69 1.93 5.40
CA PRO A 111 8.47 2.35 4.03
C PRO A 111 7.45 3.49 3.90
N MET A 112 7.68 4.40 2.95
CA MET A 112 6.84 5.57 2.71
C MET A 112 6.33 5.62 1.26
N LEU A 113 5.02 5.81 1.08
CA LEU A 113 4.43 6.18 -0.22
C LEU A 113 4.00 7.63 -0.17
N PHE A 114 4.51 8.46 -1.06
CA PHE A 114 4.04 9.82 -1.31
C PHE A 114 3.05 9.81 -2.47
N ALA A 115 1.76 9.90 -2.17
CA ALA A 115 0.72 10.22 -3.13
C ALA A 115 0.64 11.75 -3.24
N VAL A 116 1.22 12.32 -4.31
CA VAL A 116 1.33 13.75 -4.55
C VAL A 116 0.26 14.19 -5.53
N TRP A 117 -0.67 15.00 -5.07
CA TRP A 117 -1.69 15.58 -5.95
C TRP A 117 -1.01 16.51 -6.97
N ASP A 118 -1.42 16.45 -8.23
CA ASP A 118 -0.85 17.20 -9.34
C ASP A 118 -0.78 18.72 -9.07
N GLN A 119 -1.77 19.25 -8.34
CA GLN A 119 -1.88 20.65 -7.93
C GLN A 119 -1.07 21.00 -6.68
N ALA A 120 -0.37 20.04 -6.07
CA ALA A 120 0.29 20.18 -4.78
C ALA A 120 1.75 19.72 -4.78
N GLU A 121 2.51 20.18 -5.77
CA GLU A 121 3.92 19.82 -5.97
C GLU A 121 4.76 19.94 -4.67
N ILE A 122 5.68 18.99 -4.49
CA ILE A 122 6.71 19.07 -3.47
C ILE A 122 7.73 20.15 -3.87
N LYS A 123 7.52 21.42 -3.51
CA LYS A 123 8.45 22.50 -3.89
C LYS A 123 9.82 22.42 -3.21
N THR A 124 9.87 21.91 -1.98
CA THR A 124 11.13 21.81 -1.23
C THR A 124 11.98 20.67 -1.75
N THR A 125 13.26 20.94 -2.00
CA THR A 125 14.24 19.93 -2.42
C THR A 125 14.49 18.90 -1.33
N LEU A 126 14.33 19.26 -0.04
CA LEU A 126 14.60 18.38 1.09
C LEU A 126 13.58 17.23 1.27
N LEU A 127 12.47 17.25 0.53
CA LEU A 127 11.50 16.16 0.54
C LEU A 127 11.37 15.48 -0.83
N ARG A 128 12.15 15.92 -1.83
CA ARG A 128 12.35 15.21 -3.09
C ARG A 128 13.47 14.19 -2.88
N ASP A 129 13.41 13.09 -3.63
CA ASP A 129 14.52 12.14 -3.76
C ASP A 129 15.06 11.63 -2.41
N LEU A 130 14.16 11.17 -1.54
CA LEU A 130 14.49 10.61 -0.23
C LEU A 130 14.93 9.14 -0.28
N ASP A 131 15.18 8.59 -1.46
CA ASP A 131 15.45 7.16 -1.71
C ASP A 131 16.81 6.69 -1.17
N ASP A 132 17.80 7.59 -1.07
CA ASP A 132 19.07 7.34 -0.39
C ASP A 132 18.90 7.28 1.14
N LEU A 133 17.90 7.98 1.68
CA LEU A 133 17.62 8.10 3.11
C LEU A 133 16.58 7.09 3.61
N ALA A 134 15.64 6.60 2.80
CA ALA A 134 14.63 5.63 3.22
C ALA A 134 14.01 4.88 2.03
N GLN A 135 13.26 3.82 2.31
CA GLN A 135 12.43 3.15 1.30
C GLN A 135 11.23 4.05 0.97
N VAL A 136 11.33 4.82 -0.12
CA VAL A 136 10.33 5.81 -0.54
C VAL A 136 9.88 5.55 -1.97
N ARG A 137 8.57 5.68 -2.22
CA ARG A 137 7.99 5.74 -3.56
C ARG A 137 7.18 7.02 -3.71
N TYR A 138 7.34 7.72 -4.82
CA TYR A 138 6.54 8.89 -5.18
C TYR A 138 5.58 8.53 -6.30
N VAL A 139 4.32 8.92 -6.15
CA VAL A 139 3.27 8.74 -7.14
C VAL A 139 2.57 10.07 -7.29
N ARG A 140 2.57 10.61 -8.51
CA ARG A 140 1.73 11.75 -8.84
C ARG A 140 0.34 11.24 -9.22
N PHE A 141 -0.71 11.93 -8.77
CA PHE A 141 -2.07 11.59 -9.14
C PHE A 141 -2.89 12.83 -9.47
N SER A 142 -3.78 12.69 -10.44
CA SER A 142 -4.82 13.70 -10.74
C SER A 142 -6.20 13.19 -10.33
N ASP A 143 -6.43 11.88 -10.47
CA ASP A 143 -7.59 11.17 -9.96
C ASP A 143 -7.23 10.42 -8.65
N PRO A 144 -7.92 10.70 -7.52
CA PRO A 144 -7.71 9.97 -6.26
C PRO A 144 -7.83 8.44 -6.37
N ALA A 145 -8.56 7.91 -7.34
CA ALA A 145 -8.68 6.46 -7.55
C ALA A 145 -7.33 5.80 -7.89
N GLU A 146 -6.39 6.54 -8.50
CA GLU A 146 -5.05 6.05 -8.85
C GLU A 146 -4.22 5.72 -7.60
N VAL A 147 -4.49 6.39 -6.48
CA VAL A 147 -3.76 6.22 -5.22
C VAL A 147 -3.92 4.80 -4.69
N ALA A 148 -5.11 4.21 -4.81
CA ALA A 148 -5.38 2.85 -4.33
C ALA A 148 -4.55 1.81 -5.08
N ALA A 149 -4.56 1.87 -6.42
CA ALA A 149 -3.79 0.95 -7.25
C ALA A 149 -2.27 1.05 -6.95
N ALA A 150 -1.76 2.28 -6.85
CA ALA A 150 -0.35 2.51 -6.56
C ALA A 150 0.04 2.08 -5.13
N PHE A 151 -0.86 2.27 -4.17
CA PHE A 151 -0.67 1.80 -2.80
C PHE A 151 -0.68 0.27 -2.70
N ALA A 152 -1.61 -0.41 -3.37
CA ALA A 152 -1.64 -1.87 -3.43
C ALA A 152 -0.33 -2.42 -4.00
N GLN A 153 0.15 -1.85 -5.12
CA GLN A 153 1.42 -2.24 -5.71
C GLN A 153 2.60 -1.95 -4.77
N PHE A 154 2.60 -0.84 -4.05
CA PHE A 154 3.65 -0.52 -3.08
C PHE A 154 3.66 -1.47 -1.88
N VAL A 155 2.48 -1.93 -1.45
CA VAL A 155 2.36 -2.96 -0.42
C VAL A 155 3.04 -4.25 -0.87
N ASP A 156 2.73 -4.72 -2.08
CA ASP A 156 3.28 -5.95 -2.64
C ASP A 156 4.80 -5.87 -2.84
N ASP A 157 5.27 -4.78 -3.42
CA ASP A 157 6.68 -4.63 -3.83
C ASP A 157 7.62 -4.29 -2.69
N VAL A 158 7.13 -3.57 -1.66
CA VAL A 158 8.00 -2.92 -0.66
C VAL A 158 7.59 -3.26 0.76
N VAL A 159 6.32 -3.04 1.13
CA VAL A 159 5.88 -3.17 2.54
C VAL A 159 5.94 -4.63 2.99
N VAL A 160 5.40 -5.55 2.19
CA VAL A 160 5.38 -6.98 2.51
C VAL A 160 6.82 -7.52 2.64
N PRO A 161 7.73 -7.31 1.67
CA PRO A 161 9.14 -7.69 1.83
C PRO A 161 9.83 -7.08 3.06
N ASP A 162 9.63 -5.78 3.34
CA ASP A 162 10.23 -5.11 4.49
C ASP A 162 9.74 -5.70 5.82
N MET A 163 8.44 -5.97 5.94
CA MET A 163 7.86 -6.63 7.11
C MET A 163 8.43 -8.03 7.33
N LEU A 164 8.53 -8.84 6.27
CA LEU A 164 9.11 -10.18 6.33
C LEU A 164 10.59 -10.13 6.73
N ALA A 165 11.37 -9.20 6.16
CA ALA A 165 12.77 -8.99 6.51
C ALA A 165 12.97 -8.60 7.99
N ARG A 166 11.97 -7.92 8.58
CA ARG A 166 11.93 -7.57 10.02
C ARG A 166 11.38 -8.69 10.90
N GLY A 167 11.20 -9.90 10.36
CA GLY A 167 10.71 -11.07 11.10
C GLY A 167 9.23 -11.00 11.47
N ARG A 168 8.44 -10.12 10.83
CA ARG A 168 6.99 -10.14 11.00
C ARG A 168 6.38 -11.18 10.07
N SER A 169 5.55 -12.06 10.61
CA SER A 169 4.69 -12.91 9.80
C SER A 169 3.45 -12.11 9.38
N ILE A 170 3.33 -11.84 8.09
CA ILE A 170 2.05 -11.44 7.51
C ILE A 170 1.27 -12.74 7.40
N VAL A 171 0.28 -12.91 8.25
CA VAL A 171 -0.82 -13.83 7.93
C VAL A 171 -1.53 -13.19 6.75
N ALA A 172 -0.97 -13.36 5.55
CA ALA A 172 -1.82 -13.69 4.42
C ALA A 172 -2.56 -14.91 4.96
N GLU A 173 -3.89 -14.86 5.08
CA GLU A 173 -4.62 -16.08 5.39
C GLU A 173 -3.99 -17.18 4.53
N GLU A 174 -3.51 -18.27 5.16
CA GLU A 174 -2.89 -19.36 4.42
C GLU A 174 -3.97 -19.92 3.48
N GLU A 175 -4.02 -19.33 2.30
CA GLU A 175 -4.91 -19.64 1.20
C GLU A 175 -4.35 -20.82 0.39
N LEU A 176 -3.32 -21.49 0.92
CA LEU A 176 -2.84 -22.78 0.43
C LEU A 176 -3.86 -23.85 0.81
N ARG A 177 -4.64 -24.29 -0.17
CA ARG A 177 -5.60 -25.38 -0.02
C ARG A 177 -4.98 -26.66 -0.59
N ALA A 178 -4.88 -27.69 0.25
CA ALA A 178 -4.57 -29.03 -0.21
C ALA A 178 -5.85 -29.73 -0.67
N ALA A 179 -5.95 -30.00 -1.97
CA ALA A 179 -7.03 -30.74 -2.57
C ALA A 179 -6.62 -32.19 -2.80
N THR A 180 -7.36 -33.13 -2.25
CA THR A 180 -7.13 -34.58 -2.41
C THR A 180 -7.96 -35.18 -3.54
N THR A 181 -8.85 -34.38 -4.13
CA THR A 181 -9.61 -34.71 -5.32
C THR A 181 -9.67 -33.53 -6.28
N PHE A 182 -9.90 -33.79 -7.57
CA PHE A 182 -10.09 -32.73 -8.55
C PHE A 182 -11.30 -31.83 -8.24
N ARG A 183 -12.35 -32.40 -7.63
CA ARG A 183 -13.53 -31.64 -7.19
C ARG A 183 -13.17 -30.62 -6.11
N GLU A 184 -12.34 -31.02 -5.14
CA GLU A 184 -11.82 -30.12 -4.10
C GLU A 184 -10.93 -29.04 -4.71
N ALA A 185 -10.06 -29.38 -5.66
CA ALA A 185 -9.19 -28.42 -6.32
C ALA A 185 -10.00 -27.34 -7.06
N ARG A 186 -11.04 -27.75 -7.80
CA ARG A 186 -11.98 -26.82 -8.46
C ARG A 186 -12.71 -25.92 -7.48
N ARG A 187 -13.13 -26.47 -6.34
CA ARG A 187 -13.79 -25.70 -5.28
C ARG A 187 -12.84 -24.67 -4.69
N ALA A 188 -11.64 -25.09 -4.30
CA ALA A 188 -10.60 -24.22 -3.77
C ALA A 188 -10.25 -23.09 -4.75
N ALA A 189 -10.02 -23.41 -6.04
CA ALA A 189 -9.71 -22.40 -7.05
C ALA A 189 -10.85 -21.37 -7.23
N ARG A 190 -12.11 -21.79 -7.14
CA ARG A 190 -13.27 -20.87 -7.19
C ARG A 190 -13.39 -20.00 -5.94
N GLU A 191 -13.13 -20.57 -4.77
CA GLU A 191 -13.20 -19.83 -3.50
C GLU A 191 -12.07 -18.81 -3.36
N LEU A 192 -10.88 -19.15 -3.86
CA LEU A 192 -9.70 -18.28 -3.92
C LEU A 192 -9.83 -17.21 -5.01
N GLY A 193 -10.45 -17.54 -6.14
CA GLY A 193 -10.57 -16.65 -7.30
C GLY A 193 -9.30 -16.66 -8.17
N PHE A 194 -9.49 -16.60 -9.47
CA PHE A 194 -8.40 -16.63 -10.45
C PHE A 194 -7.69 -15.26 -10.56
N PRO A 195 -6.39 -15.22 -10.92
CA PRO A 195 -5.53 -16.37 -11.19
C PRO A 195 -5.03 -17.09 -9.92
N VAL A 196 -4.95 -18.43 -9.99
CA VAL A 196 -4.41 -19.28 -8.91
C VAL A 196 -3.17 -20.01 -9.38
N ALA A 197 -2.22 -20.25 -8.48
CA ALA A 197 -1.10 -21.15 -8.71
C ALA A 197 -1.47 -22.56 -8.22
N VAL A 198 -1.15 -23.57 -9.04
CA VAL A 198 -1.37 -24.97 -8.71
C VAL A 198 -0.09 -25.77 -8.86
N ARG A 199 0.14 -26.70 -7.94
CA ARG A 199 1.27 -27.62 -8.00
C ARG A 199 1.00 -28.90 -7.21
N PRO A 200 1.62 -30.05 -7.58
CA PRO A 200 1.66 -31.20 -6.70
C PRO A 200 2.36 -30.83 -5.40
N TRP A 201 1.95 -31.45 -4.28
CA TRP A 201 2.61 -31.24 -2.99
C TRP A 201 4.14 -31.47 -3.03
N SER A 202 4.59 -32.44 -3.83
CA SER A 202 6.02 -32.77 -4.00
C SER A 202 6.81 -31.77 -4.84
N ALA A 203 6.15 -30.88 -5.58
CA ALA A 203 6.81 -29.90 -6.44
C ALA A 203 7.21 -28.64 -5.67
N GLN A 204 8.33 -28.02 -6.05
CA GLN A 204 8.79 -26.80 -5.40
C GLN A 204 7.85 -25.62 -5.74
N PRO A 205 7.80 -24.57 -4.89
CA PRO A 205 7.03 -23.36 -5.17
C PRO A 205 7.31 -22.74 -6.56
N ASN A 206 8.55 -22.78 -7.03
CA ASN A 206 8.94 -22.24 -8.35
C ASN A 206 8.37 -23.04 -9.54
N ASP A 207 7.94 -24.28 -9.30
CA ASP A 207 7.41 -25.18 -10.34
C ASP A 207 5.89 -25.07 -10.47
N ALA A 208 5.25 -24.17 -9.72
CA ALA A 208 3.81 -24.03 -9.80
C ALA A 208 3.36 -23.42 -11.12
N LEU A 209 2.26 -23.96 -11.65
CA LEU A 209 1.61 -23.42 -12.82
C LEU A 209 0.56 -22.40 -12.41
N VAL A 210 0.62 -21.19 -12.98
CA VAL A 210 -0.46 -20.21 -12.85
C VAL A 210 -1.57 -20.56 -13.84
N VAL A 211 -2.78 -20.73 -13.32
CA VAL A 211 -3.99 -20.94 -14.11
C VAL A 211 -4.93 -19.74 -13.94
N ASN A 212 -5.44 -19.24 -15.06
CA ASN A 212 -6.25 -18.03 -15.15
C ASN A 212 -7.74 -18.31 -15.13
N ASP A 213 -8.14 -19.55 -15.38
CA ASP A 213 -9.53 -19.97 -15.32
C ASP A 213 -9.66 -21.47 -15.01
N LEU A 214 -10.92 -21.91 -14.89
CA LEU A 214 -11.23 -23.30 -14.59
C LEU A 214 -10.88 -24.25 -15.74
N ALA A 215 -10.91 -23.79 -16.99
CA ALA A 215 -10.59 -24.61 -18.15
C ALA A 215 -9.08 -24.90 -18.22
N GLU A 216 -8.23 -23.95 -17.85
CA GLU A 216 -6.79 -24.14 -17.67
C GLU A 216 -6.49 -25.13 -16.56
N LEU A 217 -7.20 -25.06 -15.43
CA LEU A 217 -7.05 -26.03 -14.34
C LEU A 217 -7.40 -27.46 -14.77
N VAL A 218 -8.46 -27.63 -15.56
CA VAL A 218 -8.85 -28.94 -16.15
C VAL A 218 -7.76 -29.43 -17.10
N ARG A 219 -7.32 -28.58 -18.04
CA ARG A 219 -6.26 -28.93 -18.99
C ARG A 219 -4.97 -29.32 -18.29
N TYR A 220 -4.62 -28.66 -17.20
CA TYR A 220 -3.45 -29.01 -16.39
C TYR A 220 -3.59 -30.40 -15.77
N ALA A 221 -4.71 -30.68 -15.09
CA ALA A 221 -4.93 -31.98 -14.47
C ALA A 221 -4.92 -33.13 -15.49
N GLU A 222 -5.50 -32.90 -16.68
CA GLU A 222 -5.54 -33.88 -17.76
C GLU A 222 -4.19 -34.10 -18.44
N ARG A 223 -3.47 -33.02 -18.80
CA ARG A 223 -2.19 -33.11 -19.53
C ARG A 223 -1.02 -33.57 -18.67
N SER A 224 -1.01 -33.19 -17.41
CA SER A 224 0.10 -33.50 -16.50
C SER A 224 -0.09 -34.85 -15.79
N HIS A 225 -1.18 -35.57 -16.07
CA HIS A 225 -1.52 -36.86 -15.44
C HIS A 225 -1.36 -36.85 -13.91
N VAL A 226 -1.69 -35.72 -13.28
CA VAL A 226 -1.47 -35.55 -11.83
C VAL A 226 -2.47 -36.44 -11.10
N ALA A 227 -1.96 -37.49 -10.45
CA ALA A 227 -2.76 -38.35 -9.59
C ALA A 227 -3.11 -37.60 -8.29
N ILE A 228 -4.18 -36.81 -8.31
CA ILE A 228 -4.65 -36.10 -7.11
C ILE A 228 -5.23 -37.13 -6.15
N SER A 229 -4.57 -37.30 -5.01
CA SER A 229 -4.98 -38.24 -3.97
C SER A 229 -4.67 -37.67 -2.58
N ARG A 230 -4.98 -38.43 -1.53
CA ARG A 230 -4.57 -38.07 -0.16
C ARG A 230 -3.05 -38.09 0.04
N GLU A 231 -2.36 -39.00 -0.66
CA GLU A 231 -0.91 -39.15 -0.58
C GLU A 231 -0.18 -38.15 -1.48
N GLN A 232 -0.86 -37.69 -2.54
CA GLN A 232 -0.35 -36.70 -3.49
C GLN A 232 -1.41 -35.61 -3.70
N PRO A 233 -1.64 -34.72 -2.71
CA PRO A 233 -2.60 -33.66 -2.88
C PRO A 233 -2.10 -32.62 -3.88
N LEU A 234 -3.05 -32.02 -4.59
CA LEU A 234 -2.80 -30.84 -5.39
C LEU A 234 -2.92 -29.61 -4.49
N LEU A 235 -1.86 -28.82 -4.44
CA LEU A 235 -1.86 -27.56 -3.74
C LEU A 235 -2.40 -26.46 -4.65
N VAL A 236 -3.33 -25.68 -4.12
CA VAL A 236 -3.94 -24.53 -4.79
C VAL A 236 -3.74 -23.33 -3.89
N GLU A 237 -3.06 -22.30 -4.39
CA GLU A 237 -2.84 -21.02 -3.69
C GLU A 237 -3.04 -19.86 -4.67
N ARG A 238 -3.25 -18.63 -4.20
CA ARG A 238 -3.28 -17.48 -5.11
C ARG A 238 -1.94 -17.29 -5.80
N ALA A 239 -1.96 -16.96 -7.09
CA ALA A 239 -0.73 -16.75 -7.86
C ALA A 239 0.15 -15.62 -7.28
N ALA A 240 -0.47 -14.54 -6.79
CA ALA A 240 0.24 -13.43 -6.13
C ALA A 240 0.94 -13.86 -4.83
N ALA A 241 0.30 -14.71 -4.02
CA ALA A 241 0.87 -15.22 -2.77
C ALA A 241 2.12 -16.07 -3.02
N LEU A 242 2.10 -16.88 -4.09
CA LEU A 242 3.25 -17.67 -4.50
C LEU A 242 4.39 -16.79 -5.06
N GLN A 243 4.09 -15.82 -5.91
CA GLN A 243 5.08 -14.90 -6.48
C GLN A 243 5.84 -14.12 -5.40
N ALA A 244 5.14 -13.68 -4.36
CA ALA A 244 5.76 -13.02 -3.20
C ALA A 244 6.74 -13.93 -2.45
N ARG A 245 6.53 -15.25 -2.45
CA ARG A 245 7.42 -16.23 -1.79
C ARG A 245 8.64 -16.60 -2.63
N THR A 246 8.56 -16.49 -3.95
CA THR A 246 9.56 -17.03 -4.89
C THR A 246 10.50 -15.96 -5.46
N ARG A 247 10.08 -14.69 -5.53
CA ARG A 247 10.97 -13.60 -5.93
C ARG A 247 11.93 -13.21 -4.80
N ARG A 248 13.24 -13.37 -5.05
CA ARG A 248 14.25 -12.51 -4.40
C ARG A 248 14.18 -11.13 -5.05
N PRO A 249 13.94 -10.04 -4.29
CA PRO A 249 13.79 -8.73 -4.90
C PRO A 249 15.15 -8.25 -5.41
N ARG A 250 15.23 -7.96 -6.72
CA ARG A 250 16.17 -6.99 -7.28
C ARG A 250 15.40 -5.68 -7.32
N VAL A 251 15.75 -4.76 -6.43
CA VAL A 251 15.13 -3.44 -6.33
C VAL A 251 15.70 -2.60 -7.47
N GLU A 252 14.88 -2.28 -8.47
CA GLU A 252 15.19 -1.23 -9.44
C GLU A 252 14.58 0.08 -8.93
N THR A 253 15.46 1.04 -8.63
CA THR A 253 15.13 2.40 -8.21
C THR A 253 14.79 3.25 -9.43
N GLY A 254 13.56 3.73 -9.52
CA GLY A 254 13.16 4.74 -10.51
C GLY A 254 13.49 6.15 -10.02
N THR A 255 14.14 6.96 -10.86
CA THR A 255 14.40 8.38 -10.60
C THR A 255 13.13 9.21 -10.75
N PHE A 256 12.88 10.15 -9.83
CA PHE A 256 11.77 11.10 -9.92
C PHE A 256 11.93 12.00 -11.16
N GLU A 257 10.96 11.97 -12.08
CA GLU A 257 10.91 12.92 -13.19
C GLU A 257 10.13 14.17 -12.77
N PRO A 258 10.75 15.38 -12.80
CA PRO A 258 10.03 16.62 -12.55
C PRO A 258 8.97 16.85 -13.65
N ALA A 259 7.83 17.43 -13.27
CA ALA A 259 6.86 17.89 -14.25
C ALA A 259 7.51 18.95 -15.15
N ALA A 260 7.11 18.96 -16.44
CA ALA A 260 7.52 19.99 -17.38
C ALA A 260 7.36 21.38 -16.74
N PRO A 261 8.35 22.27 -16.88
CA PRO A 261 8.34 23.55 -16.18
C PRO A 261 7.05 24.30 -16.54
N ALA A 262 6.26 24.63 -15.52
CA ALA A 262 5.19 25.60 -15.67
C ALA A 262 5.82 26.90 -16.16
N ARG A 263 5.31 27.43 -17.28
CA ARG A 263 5.75 28.71 -17.85
C ARG A 263 5.86 29.74 -16.73
N THR A 264 7.04 30.30 -16.56
CA THR A 264 7.33 31.26 -15.50
C THR A 264 6.50 32.52 -15.72
N PHE A 265 6.17 33.22 -14.62
CA PHE A 265 5.39 34.46 -14.63
C PHE A 265 5.95 35.51 -15.62
N TYR A 266 7.26 35.49 -15.88
CA TYR A 266 7.94 36.35 -16.85
C TYR A 266 7.58 36.08 -18.32
N GLU A 267 7.14 34.88 -18.68
CA GLU A 267 6.72 34.57 -20.06
C GLU A 267 5.32 35.09 -20.39
N LEU A 268 4.50 35.41 -19.38
CA LEU A 268 3.16 35.99 -19.55
C LEU A 268 3.21 37.52 -19.74
N GLU A 269 4.15 38.21 -19.11
CA GLU A 269 4.30 39.67 -19.29
C GLU A 269 4.92 40.05 -20.65
N ALA A 270 5.77 39.19 -21.23
CA ALA A 270 6.37 39.44 -22.55
C ALA A 270 5.40 39.34 -23.74
N LYS A 271 4.16 38.88 -23.52
CA LYS A 271 3.08 38.88 -24.53
C LYS A 271 2.04 39.99 -24.33
N SER A 272 2.27 40.86 -23.35
CA SER A 272 1.36 41.96 -23.00
C SER A 272 1.96 43.35 -23.26
N ALA A 273 3.14 43.42 -23.88
CA ALA A 273 3.85 44.66 -24.22
C ALA A 273 4.00 44.82 -25.73
#